data_AF-F9F3E0-F1
#
_entry.id   AF-F9F3E0-F1
#
_cell.length_a   1.000
_cell.length_b   1.000
_cell.length_c   1.000
_cell.angle_alpha   90.00
_cell.angle_beta   90.00
_cell.angle_gamma   90.00
#
_symmetry.space_group_name_H-M   'P 1'
#
loop_
_entity.id
_entity.type
_entity.pdbx_description
1 polymer ?
#
loop_
_entity_poly.entity_id
_entity_poly.type
_entity_poly.pdbx_seq_one_letter_code
_entity_poly.pdbx_strand_id
1 'polypeptide(L)'
;MVFVHGGSWKSGTYLDSTGSKKVSHLTSLGYAFASVNYALIPLVTIEEKVQEVTNYVGYLVKNVAKPGLDPERVVLGGHSSGAHVVTLDNVSLEMSLIDLNRTSKLIRNI
;
A
#
# COMPACT_ATOMS: atom_id res chain seq x y z
N MET A 1 3.56 -5.30 -1.47
CA MET A 1 3.00 -3.94 -1.45
C MET A 1 1.51 -4.02 -1.18
N VAL A 2 1.03 -3.38 -0.12
CA VAL A 2 -0.39 -3.13 0.14
C VAL A 2 -0.66 -1.66 -0.14
N PHE A 3 -1.64 -1.35 -1.00
CA PHE A 3 -1.93 0.01 -1.44
C PHE A 3 -3.33 0.47 -1.01
N VAL A 4 -3.37 1.64 -0.38
CA VAL A 4 -4.58 2.26 0.13
C VAL A 4 -5.00 3.45 -0.75
N HIS A 5 -6.25 3.44 -1.21
CA HIS A 5 -6.76 4.46 -2.13
C HIS A 5 -6.95 5.84 -1.47
N GLY A 6 -6.91 6.87 -2.31
CA GLY A 6 -7.28 8.24 -1.94
C GLY A 6 -8.78 8.48 -2.08
N GLY A 7 -9.19 9.75 -2.04
CA GLY A 7 -10.60 10.14 -2.15
C GLY A 7 -11.10 10.97 -0.97
N SER A 8 -10.22 11.75 -0.34
CA SER A 8 -10.56 12.67 0.77
C SER A 8 -11.35 11.98 1.88
N TRP A 9 -11.01 10.71 2.17
CA TRP A 9 -11.66 9.82 3.15
C TRP A 9 -13.16 9.53 2.91
N LYS A 10 -13.72 10.06 1.82
CA LYS A 10 -15.15 10.11 1.52
C LYS A 10 -15.51 9.39 0.22
N SER A 11 -14.52 8.99 -0.57
CA SER A 11 -14.69 8.29 -1.84
C SER A 11 -13.49 7.40 -2.15
N GLY A 12 -13.56 6.73 -3.30
CA GLY A 12 -12.54 5.84 -3.81
C GLY A 12 -12.76 4.40 -3.39
N THR A 13 -12.06 3.50 -4.08
CA THR A 13 -12.08 2.06 -3.82
C THR A 13 -10.73 1.44 -4.16
N TYR A 14 -10.51 0.19 -3.75
CA TYR A 14 -9.34 -0.60 -4.14
C TYR A 14 -9.14 -0.69 -5.67
N LEU A 15 -10.22 -0.55 -6.45
CA LEU A 15 -10.18 -0.57 -7.92
C LEU A 15 -9.44 0.63 -8.51
N ASP A 16 -9.30 1.73 -7.79
CA ASP A 16 -8.61 2.94 -8.25
C ASP A 16 -7.11 2.68 -8.52
N SER A 17 -6.58 1.57 -7.99
CA SER A 17 -5.23 1.10 -8.25
C SER A 17 -5.12 0.09 -9.40
N THR A 18 -6.22 -0.58 -9.76
CA THR A 18 -6.26 -1.64 -10.77
C THR A 18 -5.87 -1.11 -12.14
N GLY A 19 -5.05 -1.87 -12.88
CA GLY A 19 -4.63 -1.53 -14.25
C GLY A 19 -3.65 -0.35 -14.34
N SER A 20 -3.26 0.27 -13.22
CA SER A 20 -2.30 1.37 -13.22
C SER A 20 -0.87 0.89 -13.45
N LYS A 21 -0.03 1.73 -14.07
CA LYS A 21 1.38 1.43 -14.37
C LYS A 21 2.21 1.00 -13.15
N LYS A 22 1.85 1.46 -11.94
CA LYS A 22 2.50 1.06 -10.69
C LYS A 22 2.33 -0.44 -10.40
N VAL A 23 1.17 -1.02 -10.72
CA VAL A 23 0.91 -2.45 -10.47
C VAL A 23 1.82 -3.27 -11.36
N SER A 24 1.80 -3.03 -12.68
CA SER A 24 2.65 -3.75 -13.64
C SER A 24 4.14 -3.57 -13.33
N HIS A 25 4.55 -2.35 -12.95
CA HIS A 25 5.93 -2.07 -12.58
C HIS A 25 6.38 -2.87 -11.34
N LEU A 26 5.63 -2.80 -10.25
CA LEU A 26 5.96 -3.51 -9.00
C LEU A 26 5.94 -5.02 -9.20
N THR A 27 4.96 -5.56 -9.93
CA THR A 27 4.92 -7.00 -10.22
C THR A 27 6.09 -7.44 -11.11
N SER A 28 6.55 -6.60 -12.04
CA SER A 28 7.73 -6.90 -12.86
C SER A 28 9.04 -6.95 -12.06
N LEU A 29 9.08 -6.26 -10.91
CA LEU A 29 10.19 -6.28 -9.96
C LEU A 29 10.07 -7.42 -8.94
N GLY A 30 9.07 -8.30 -9.05
CA GLY A 30 8.86 -9.44 -8.16
C GLY A 30 8.05 -9.14 -6.90
N TYR A 31 7.47 -7.94 -6.77
CA TYR A 31 6.57 -7.64 -5.64
C TYR A 31 5.17 -8.21 -5.89
N ALA A 32 4.60 -8.86 -4.88
CA ALA A 32 3.15 -9.01 -4.81
C ALA A 32 2.49 -7.65 -4.53
N PHE A 33 1.37 -7.40 -5.20
CA PHE A 33 0.57 -6.19 -5.04
C PHE A 33 -0.85 -6.53 -4.59
N ALA A 34 -1.31 -5.88 -3.53
CA ALA A 34 -2.68 -5.91 -3.06
C ALA A 34 -3.17 -4.47 -2.87
N SER A 35 -4.45 -4.22 -3.13
CA SER A 35 -5.10 -2.97 -2.76
C SER A 35 -6.31 -3.24 -1.89
N VAL A 36 -6.51 -2.39 -0.89
CA VAL A 36 -7.51 -2.58 0.17
C VAL A 36 -8.41 -1.36 0.28
N ASN A 37 -9.62 -1.59 0.79
CA ASN A 37 -10.57 -0.54 1.15
C ASN A 37 -10.44 -0.17 2.63
N TYR A 38 -10.97 1.02 2.96
CA TYR A 38 -11.42 1.37 4.32
C TYR A 38 -12.85 1.95 4.22
N ALA A 39 -13.60 1.93 5.31
CA ALA A 39 -14.91 2.54 5.39
C ALA A 39 -14.84 4.07 5.25
N LEU A 40 -15.82 4.69 4.59
CA LEU A 40 -15.80 6.11 4.23
C LEU A 40 -16.45 6.99 5.31
N ILE A 41 -15.98 8.23 5.45
CA ILE A 41 -16.64 9.22 6.34
C ILE A 41 -18.00 9.58 5.71
N PRO A 42 -19.06 9.73 6.53
CA PRO A 42 -19.06 9.87 7.99
C PRO A 42 -19.35 8.57 8.77
N LEU A 43 -19.31 7.39 8.14
CA LEU A 43 -19.67 6.14 8.81
C LEU A 43 -18.69 5.71 9.91
N VAL A 44 -17.42 6.13 9.77
CA VAL A 44 -16.33 5.80 10.70
C VAL A 44 -15.41 7.00 10.90
N THR A 45 -14.71 7.06 12.03
CA THR A 45 -13.66 8.06 12.31
C THR A 45 -12.39 7.77 11.52
N ILE A 46 -11.38 8.65 11.62
CA ILE A 46 -10.08 8.40 10.98
C ILE A 46 -9.36 7.25 11.69
N GLU A 47 -9.42 7.20 13.02
CA GLU A 47 -8.80 6.17 13.85
C GLU A 47 -9.37 4.79 13.53
N GLU A 48 -10.69 4.68 13.36
CA GLU A 48 -11.34 3.43 12.96
C GLU A 48 -10.87 2.96 11.58
N LYS A 49 -10.70 3.87 10.60
CA LYS A 49 -10.12 3.51 9.29
C LYS A 49 -8.69 3.02 9.39
N VAL A 50 -7.87 3.65 10.22
CA VAL A 50 -6.48 3.21 10.44
C VAL A 50 -6.51 1.78 10.98
N GLN A 51 -7.34 1.50 11.99
CA GLN A 51 -7.48 0.16 12.54
C GLN A 51 -7.98 -0.87 11.51
N GLU A 52 -8.92 -0.50 10.63
CA GLU A 52 -9.36 -1.36 9.53
C GLU A 52 -8.21 -1.71 8.59
N VAL A 53 -7.40 -0.73 8.19
CA VAL A 53 -6.22 -0.96 7.33
C VAL A 53 -5.21 -1.86 8.04
N THR A 54 -4.89 -1.61 9.31
CA THR A 54 -4.01 -2.46 10.12
C THR A 54 -4.50 -3.92 10.12
N ASN A 55 -5.80 -4.11 10.36
CA ASN A 55 -6.43 -5.43 10.40
C ASN A 55 -6.36 -6.14 9.04
N TYR A 56 -6.61 -5.42 7.94
CA TYR A 56 -6.50 -5.97 6.60
C TYR A 56 -5.06 -6.37 6.26
N VAL A 57 -4.07 -5.55 6.61
CA VAL A 57 -2.65 -5.89 6.42
C VAL A 57 -2.30 -7.17 7.20
N GLY A 58 -2.66 -7.24 8.49
CA GLY A 58 -2.44 -8.43 9.31
C GLY A 58 -3.13 -9.68 8.73
N TYR A 59 -4.36 -9.53 8.21
CA TYR A 59 -5.06 -10.61 7.53
C TYR A 59 -4.33 -11.08 6.28
N LEU A 60 -3.84 -10.18 5.42
CA LEU A 60 -3.13 -10.53 4.19
C LEU A 60 -1.83 -11.26 4.49
N VAL A 61 -1.06 -10.78 5.47
CA VAL A 61 0.20 -11.42 5.90
C VAL A 61 -0.04 -12.83 6.42
N LYS A 62 -1.08 -13.01 7.24
CA LYS A 62 -1.37 -14.30 7.87
C LYS A 62 -2.01 -15.32 6.92
N ASN A 63 -2.86 -14.88 5.99
CA ASN A 63 -3.76 -15.79 5.27
C ASN A 63 -3.56 -15.83 3.75
N VAL A 64 -2.92 -14.82 3.16
CA VAL A 64 -2.85 -14.65 1.69
C VAL A 64 -1.41 -14.70 1.17
N ALA A 65 -0.42 -14.77 2.07
CA ALA A 65 0.97 -14.98 1.69
C ALA A 65 1.13 -16.30 0.90
N LYS A 66 1.52 -16.16 -0.38
CA LYS A 66 1.83 -17.29 -1.27
C LYS A 66 3.23 -17.81 -1.00
N PRO A 67 3.53 -19.08 -1.35
CA PRO A 67 4.89 -19.58 -1.36
C PRO A 67 5.82 -18.62 -2.13
N GLY A 68 6.92 -18.21 -1.49
CA GLY A 68 7.88 -17.24 -2.04
C GLY A 68 7.67 -15.78 -1.63
N LEU A 69 6.61 -15.46 -0.87
CA LEU A 69 6.46 -14.16 -0.23
C LEU A 69 6.98 -14.20 1.20
N ASP A 70 7.83 -13.22 1.53
CA ASP A 70 8.35 -13.03 2.88
C ASP A 70 7.36 -12.16 3.70
N PRO A 71 6.69 -12.71 4.73
CA PRO A 71 5.72 -11.98 5.54
C PRO A 71 6.35 -10.85 6.37
N GLU A 72 7.68 -10.86 6.54
CA GLU A 72 8.42 -9.78 7.21
C GLU A 72 8.72 -8.61 6.26
N ARG A 73 8.47 -8.76 4.95
CA ARG A 73 8.76 -7.74 3.92
C ARG A 73 7.49 -7.16 3.31
N VAL A 74 6.72 -6.47 4.14
CA VAL A 74 5.49 -5.78 3.72
C VAL A 74 5.72 -4.28 3.66
N VAL A 75 5.49 -3.72 2.46
CA VAL A 75 5.41 -2.27 2.27
C VAL A 75 3.95 -1.87 2.21
N LEU A 76 3.55 -0.94 3.07
CA LEU A 76 2.25 -0.27 3.05
C LEU A 76 2.41 1.12 2.43
N GLY A 77 1.54 1.49 1.50
CA GLY A 77 1.55 2.82 0.90
C GLY A 77 0.16 3.24 0.42
N GLY A 78 0.02 4.50 0.03
CA GLY A 78 -1.26 5.02 -0.44
C GLY A 78 -1.14 6.31 -1.22
N HIS A 79 -2.28 6.85 -1.65
CA HIS A 79 -2.37 8.14 -2.35
C HIS A 79 -3.28 9.11 -1.59
N SER A 80 -2.87 10.38 -1.46
CA SER A 80 -3.67 11.44 -0.83
C SER A 80 -4.20 11.02 0.56
N SER A 81 -5.52 10.98 0.77
CA SER A 81 -6.13 10.51 2.04
C SER A 81 -5.72 9.10 2.42
N GLY A 82 -5.44 8.22 1.46
CA GLY A 82 -4.90 6.89 1.72
C GLY A 82 -3.45 6.93 2.23
N ALA A 83 -2.62 7.84 1.69
CA ALA A 83 -1.28 8.06 2.23
C ALA A 83 -1.33 8.58 3.67
N HIS A 84 -2.26 9.49 3.96
CA HIS A 84 -2.50 9.97 5.32
C HIS A 84 -2.89 8.83 6.28
N VAL A 85 -3.82 7.96 5.89
CA VAL A 85 -4.20 6.78 6.71
C VAL A 85 -2.99 5.87 6.94
N VAL A 86 -2.20 5.60 5.91
CA VAL A 86 -0.99 4.77 6.02
C VAL A 86 0.05 5.39 6.95
N THR A 87 0.26 6.70 6.92
CA THR A 87 1.22 7.37 7.81
C THR A 87 0.83 7.31 9.28
N LEU A 88 -0.48 7.21 9.58
CA LEU A 88 -0.98 7.05 10.94
C LEU A 88 -0.97 5.60 11.41
N ASP A 89 -0.81 4.64 10.50
CA ASP A 89 -0.79 3.23 10.82
C ASP A 89 0.56 2.83 11.43
N ASN A 90 0.53 2.15 12.57
CA ASN A 90 1.69 1.78 13.37
C ASN A 90 2.28 0.41 12.97
N VAL A 91 1.87 -0.19 11.84
CA VAL A 91 2.48 -1.41 11.32
C VAL A 91 3.94 -1.13 10.98
N SER A 92 4.87 -1.44 11.91
CA SER A 92 6.34 -1.36 11.82
C SER A 92 6.84 -0.89 10.45
N LEU A 93 6.67 0.41 10.17
CA LEU A 93 7.01 0.99 8.88
C LEU A 93 8.53 1.18 8.89
N GLU A 94 9.28 0.17 8.46
CA GLU A 94 10.49 0.42 7.69
C GLU A 94 10.00 1.14 6.42
N MET A 95 9.85 2.45 6.55
CA MET A 95 9.52 3.36 5.46
C MET A 95 10.73 3.37 4.54
N SER A 96 10.86 2.31 3.74
CA SER A 96 11.57 2.38 2.48
C SER A 96 10.78 3.35 1.63
N LEU A 97 11.07 4.65 1.83
CA LEU A 97 11.10 5.58 0.74
C LEU A 97 11.70 4.78 -0.41
N ILE A 98 10.91 4.51 -1.44
CA ILE A 98 11.45 4.08 -2.73
C ILE A 98 12.66 4.97 -2.92
N ASP A 99 13.84 4.36 -2.87
CA ASP A 99 15.11 5.08 -2.95
C ASP A 99 15.19 5.65 -4.36
N LEU A 100 14.58 6.83 -4.55
CA LEU A 100 14.58 7.59 -5.80
C LEU A 100 16.03 7.95 -6.19
N ASN A 101 17.01 7.77 -5.30
CA ASN A 101 18.42 7.94 -5.61
C ASN A 101 19.07 6.70 -6.24
N ARG A 102 18.49 5.49 -6.11
CA ARG A 102 18.98 4.30 -6.85
C ARG A 102 18.58 4.28 -8.32
N THR A 103 17.61 5.08 -8.74
CA THR A 103 17.28 5.24 -10.17
C THR A 103 18.34 6.04 -10.94
N SER A 104 19.17 6.82 -10.25
CA SER A 104 20.25 7.61 -10.89
C SER A 104 21.41 6.77 -11.44
N LYS A 105 21.59 5.52 -10.96
CA LYS A 105 22.65 4.62 -11.46
C LYS A 105 22.26 3.83 -12.72
N LEU A 106 20.99 3.87 -13.15
CA LEU A 106 20.53 3.16 -14.34
C LEU A 106 20.44 4.04 -15.61
N ILE A 107 20.68 5.36 -15.51
CA ILE A 107 20.59 6.32 -16.63
C ILE A 107 22.00 6.71 -17.14
N ARG A 108 22.99 5.82 -17.08
CA ARG A 108 24.34 6.11 -17.61
C ARG A 108 24.90 5.09 -18.61
N ASN A 109 24.06 4.22 -19.19
CA ASN A 109 24.48 3.37 -20.30
C ASN A 109 23.41 3.29 -21.40
N ILE A 110 23.15 4.44 -22.01
CA ILE A 110 22.71 4.56 -23.41
C ILE A 110 23.41 5.77 -24.02
#